data_AF-A0A4P8Q814-F1
#
_entry.id   AF-A0A4P8Q814-F1
#
_cell.length_a   1.000
_cell.length_b   1.000
_cell.length_c   1.000
_cell.angle_alpha   90.00
_cell.angle_beta   90.00
_cell.angle_gamma   90.00
#
_symmetry.space_group_name_H-M   'P 1'
#
loop_
_entity.id
_entity.type
_entity.pdbx_description
1 polymer ?
#
loop_
_entity_poly.entity_id
_entity_poly.type
_entity_poly.pdbx_seq_one_letter_code
_entity_poly.pdbx_strand_id
1 'polypeptide(L)'
;MTRLLLAALMVVTAGLVCDIDRVLAQDAECYDAEVSAHISSQTPTVFPDCLDDCIVISWPWIVDLDVSRTHFGDVRRGSLTVLAVLHTGYRDDLGSRRWKLRRNDLGGFNLLGGAENLKNRCADDQPPATAYIKPPDGQTLEDLRRMGREHYDRNN
;
A
#
# COMPACT_ATOMS: atom_id res chain seq x y z
N MET A 1 31.81 45.40 46.87
CA MET A 1 30.61 45.83 46.10
C MET A 1 30.85 45.59 44.61
N THR A 2 30.33 44.50 44.04
CA THR A 2 29.80 44.42 42.67
C THR A 2 29.30 42.99 42.43
N ARG A 3 27.98 42.80 42.38
CA ARG A 3 27.35 41.57 41.89
C ARG A 3 27.00 41.81 40.43
N LEU A 4 27.64 41.10 39.50
CA LEU A 4 27.23 41.11 38.09
C LEU A 4 25.99 40.23 37.93
N LEU A 5 24.90 40.85 37.53
CA LEU A 5 23.73 40.20 36.92
C LEU A 5 24.09 39.82 35.48
N LEU A 6 23.87 38.57 35.10
CA LEU A 6 23.64 38.22 33.69
C LEU A 6 22.39 37.35 33.60
N ALA A 7 21.38 37.94 32.97
CA ALA A 7 20.11 37.30 32.65
C ALA A 7 20.32 36.27 31.53
N ALA A 8 19.77 35.07 31.73
CA ALA A 8 19.79 34.00 30.74
C ALA A 8 18.89 34.35 29.54
N LEU A 9 19.48 34.35 28.35
CA LEU A 9 18.81 34.54 27.08
C LEU A 9 18.11 33.22 26.69
N MET A 10 16.79 33.14 26.81
CA MET A 10 16.02 32.02 26.26
C MET A 10 15.85 32.19 24.75
N VAL A 11 16.51 31.34 23.97
CA VAL A 11 16.29 31.20 22.54
C VAL A 11 15.17 30.19 22.33
N VAL A 12 13.99 30.66 21.91
CA VAL A 12 12.90 29.80 21.41
C VAL A 12 13.13 29.63 19.90
N THR A 13 13.83 28.57 19.51
CA THR A 13 13.84 28.11 18.12
C THR A 13 12.51 27.40 17.83
N ALA A 14 11.59 28.10 17.19
CA ALA A 14 10.43 27.49 16.55
C ALA A 14 10.92 26.68 15.34
N GLY A 15 11.12 25.38 15.54
CA GLY A 15 11.37 24.44 14.46
C GLY A 15 10.08 24.23 13.67
N LEU A 16 9.96 24.89 12.52
CA LEU A 16 9.10 24.44 11.44
C LEU A 16 9.68 23.13 10.90
N VAL A 17 9.25 22.01 11.48
CA VAL A 17 9.40 20.71 10.85
C VAL A 17 8.30 20.65 9.80
N CYS A 18 8.62 21.03 8.57
CA CYS A 18 7.84 20.62 7.43
C CYS A 18 8.02 19.10 7.32
N ASP A 19 7.08 18.33 7.88
CA ASP A 19 6.89 16.93 7.55
C ASP A 19 6.48 16.88 6.07
N ILE A 20 7.49 16.81 5.22
CA ILE A 20 7.33 16.32 3.86
C ILE A 20 7.09 14.83 4.03
N ASP A 21 5.82 14.45 4.17
CA ASP A 21 5.35 13.07 4.11
C ASP A 21 5.89 12.45 2.82
N ARG A 22 7.01 11.74 2.94
CA ARG A 22 7.46 10.81 1.93
C ARG A 22 6.47 9.65 1.96
N VAL A 23 5.38 9.78 1.21
CA VAL A 23 4.53 8.67 0.79
C VAL A 23 5.33 7.86 -0.23
N LEU A 24 6.37 7.18 0.25
CA LEU A 24 6.90 6.00 -0.40
C LEU A 24 6.24 4.85 0.34
N ALA A 25 5.50 4.02 -0.39
CA ALA A 25 5.06 2.72 0.11
C ALA A 25 6.30 2.05 0.74
N GLN A 26 6.41 2.07 2.07
CA GLN A 26 7.52 1.42 2.75
C GLN A 26 7.40 -0.07 2.40
N ASP A 27 8.44 -0.61 1.79
CA ASP A 27 8.60 -2.05 1.62
C ASP A 27 8.42 -2.66 3.01
N ALA A 28 7.30 -3.37 3.22
CA ALA A 28 6.95 -3.79 4.56
C ALA A 28 7.98 -4.83 5.05
N GLU A 29 8.60 -4.55 6.20
CA GLU A 29 9.60 -5.42 6.82
C GLU A 29 9.00 -6.68 7.45
N CYS A 30 7.67 -6.80 7.44
CA CYS A 30 6.93 -7.90 8.01
C CYS A 30 5.60 -8.16 7.29
N TYR A 31 5.00 -9.33 7.51
CA TYR A 31 3.66 -9.67 7.01
C TYR A 31 2.72 -10.13 8.14
N ASP A 32 1.43 -9.85 7.98
CA ASP A 32 0.38 -10.22 8.91
C ASP A 32 -0.36 -11.49 8.51
N ALA A 33 -0.36 -11.81 7.22
CA ALA A 33 -0.99 -13.03 6.71
C ALA A 33 -0.20 -13.61 5.53
N GLU A 34 -0.30 -14.92 5.37
CA GLU A 34 0.25 -15.63 4.22
C GLU A 34 -0.79 -16.60 3.67
N VAL A 35 -1.11 -16.48 2.38
CA VAL A 35 -2.18 -17.23 1.73
C VAL A 35 -1.69 -17.89 0.44
N SER A 36 -2.29 -19.02 0.06
CA SER A 36 -2.24 -19.53 -1.30
C SER A 36 -3.48 -19.04 -2.05
N ALA A 37 -3.28 -18.27 -3.10
CA ALA A 37 -4.35 -17.72 -3.93
C ALA A 37 -3.92 -17.57 -5.38
N HIS A 38 -4.88 -17.60 -6.30
CA HIS A 38 -4.67 -17.09 -7.65
C HIS A 38 -5.31 -15.70 -7.76
N ILE A 39 -4.84 -14.92 -8.72
CA ILE A 39 -5.44 -13.61 -9.00
C ILE A 39 -6.66 -13.83 -9.89
N SER A 40 -7.81 -13.38 -9.43
CA SER A 40 -9.10 -13.48 -10.14
C SER A 40 -9.44 -12.22 -10.92
N SER A 41 -8.98 -11.06 -10.46
CA SER A 41 -9.17 -9.77 -11.13
C SER A 41 -8.04 -8.81 -10.77
N GLN A 42 -7.73 -7.89 -11.69
CA GLN A 42 -6.78 -6.80 -11.46
C GLN A 42 -7.30 -5.56 -12.16
N THR A 43 -7.33 -4.45 -11.43
CA THR A 43 -7.76 -3.17 -11.99
C THR A 43 -6.78 -2.09 -11.55
N PRO A 44 -6.04 -1.47 -12.49
CA PRO A 44 -5.19 -0.33 -12.14
C PRO A 44 -6.08 0.87 -11.79
N THR A 45 -5.63 1.70 -10.85
CA THR A 45 -6.24 3.02 -10.69
C THR A 45 -5.96 3.87 -11.93
N VAL A 46 -6.78 4.89 -12.21
CA VAL A 46 -6.52 5.80 -13.34
C VAL A 46 -5.20 6.52 -13.11
N PHE A 47 -4.28 6.37 -14.05
CA PHE A 47 -3.03 7.11 -14.07
C PHE A 47 -3.33 8.60 -14.28
N PRO A 48 -2.84 9.52 -13.43
CA PRO A 48 -3.03 10.94 -13.62
C PRO A 48 -2.30 11.35 -14.89
N ASP A 49 -2.97 12.11 -15.77
CA ASP A 49 -2.39 12.54 -17.03
C ASP A 49 -1.00 13.16 -16.80
N CYS A 50 0.01 12.48 -17.32
CA CYS A 50 1.36 12.98 -17.39
C CYS A 50 1.67 13.29 -18.86
N LEU A 51 2.28 14.45 -19.11
CA LEU A 51 2.76 14.82 -20.44
C LEU A 51 3.86 13.84 -20.91
N ASP A 52 4.36 14.03 -22.14
CA ASP A 52 5.28 13.13 -22.89
C ASP A 52 6.59 12.71 -22.19
N ASP A 53 6.86 13.13 -20.95
CA ASP A 53 8.13 12.98 -20.24
C ASP A 53 8.11 12.03 -19.02
N CYS A 54 7.07 11.20 -18.86
CA CYS A 54 6.96 10.31 -17.70
C CYS A 54 7.21 8.83 -18.03
N ILE A 55 8.15 8.23 -17.31
CA ILE A 55 8.38 6.78 -17.30
C ILE A 55 7.69 6.18 -16.08
N VAL A 56 6.67 5.37 -16.30
CA VAL A 56 5.92 4.69 -15.24
C VAL A 56 6.60 3.37 -14.90
N ILE A 57 7.22 3.30 -13.72
CA ILE A 57 7.91 2.09 -13.23
C ILE A 57 6.97 1.24 -12.37
N SER A 58 6.01 1.84 -11.68
CA SER A 58 4.98 1.12 -10.93
C SER A 58 3.74 1.98 -10.74
N TRP A 59 2.62 1.33 -10.52
CA TRP A 59 1.32 1.96 -10.35
C TRP A 59 0.47 1.25 -9.31
N PRO A 60 -0.50 1.92 -8.64
CA PRO A 60 -1.42 1.24 -7.74
C PRO A 60 -2.49 0.41 -8.47
N TRP A 61 -2.80 -0.75 -7.90
CA TRP A 61 -3.79 -1.70 -8.41
C TRP A 61 -4.71 -2.17 -7.29
N ILE A 62 -5.97 -2.39 -7.66
CA ILE A 62 -6.93 -3.13 -6.87
C ILE A 62 -6.95 -4.55 -7.42
N VAL A 63 -6.63 -5.53 -6.57
CA VAL A 63 -6.44 -6.93 -6.96
C VAL A 63 -7.41 -7.79 -6.17
N ASP A 64 -8.16 -8.65 -6.84
CA ASP A 64 -8.97 -9.66 -6.18
C ASP A 64 -8.26 -11.02 -6.24
N LEU A 65 -7.97 -11.56 -5.07
CA LEU A 65 -7.41 -12.90 -4.88
C LEU A 65 -8.54 -13.89 -4.60
N ASP A 66 -8.49 -15.07 -5.22
CA ASP A 66 -9.29 -16.20 -4.76
C ASP A 66 -8.43 -17.11 -3.86
N VAL A 67 -8.66 -16.99 -2.55
CA VAL A 67 -7.89 -17.63 -1.49
C VAL A 67 -8.31 -19.09 -1.33
N SER A 68 -7.44 -20.00 -1.74
CA SER A 68 -7.62 -21.45 -1.55
C SER A 68 -7.20 -21.92 -0.16
N ARG A 69 -6.17 -21.30 0.44
CA ARG A 69 -5.63 -21.70 1.74
C ARG A 69 -4.97 -20.54 2.47
N THR A 70 -5.20 -20.45 3.77
CA THR A 70 -4.46 -19.57 4.69
C THR A 70 -3.40 -20.37 5.42
N HIS A 71 -2.14 -19.92 5.38
CA HIS A 71 -1.01 -20.53 6.08
C HIS A 71 -0.71 -19.84 7.40
N PHE A 72 -0.97 -18.53 7.45
CA PHE A 72 -0.78 -17.68 8.61
C PHE A 72 -1.72 -16.47 8.54
N GLY A 73 -2.08 -15.92 9.70
CA GLY A 73 -2.97 -14.76 9.83
C GLY A 73 -4.46 -15.12 9.77
N ASP A 74 -5.31 -14.14 10.06
CA ASP A 74 -6.77 -14.27 9.98
C ASP A 74 -7.27 -13.79 8.61
N VAL A 75 -7.24 -14.71 7.64
CA VAL A 75 -7.80 -14.50 6.31
C VAL A 75 -8.68 -15.69 5.96
N ARG A 76 -9.90 -15.41 5.53
CA ARG A 76 -10.86 -16.45 5.13
C ARG A 76 -10.57 -16.95 3.71
N ARG A 77 -11.00 -18.18 3.42
CA ARG A 77 -11.01 -18.72 2.04
C ARG A 77 -12.04 -17.99 1.18
N GLY A 78 -11.81 -17.98 -0.13
CA GLY A 78 -12.63 -17.31 -1.13
C GLY A 78 -12.07 -15.95 -1.54
N SER A 79 -12.93 -15.09 -2.07
CA SER A 79 -12.55 -13.79 -2.61
C SER A 79 -11.99 -12.85 -1.53
N LEU A 80 -10.85 -12.22 -1.82
CA LEU A 80 -10.21 -11.22 -1.00
C LEU A 80 -9.70 -10.08 -1.88
N THR A 81 -10.19 -8.86 -1.64
CA THR A 81 -9.62 -7.66 -2.25
C THR A 81 -8.38 -7.21 -1.50
N VAL A 82 -7.29 -6.98 -2.23
CA VAL A 82 -6.03 -6.44 -1.73
C VAL A 82 -5.57 -5.26 -2.59
N LEU A 83 -4.72 -4.41 -2.02
CA LEU A 83 -4.10 -3.28 -2.71
C LEU A 83 -2.67 -3.65 -3.08
N ALA A 84 -2.24 -3.35 -4.30
CA ALA A 84 -0.89 -3.66 -4.76
C ALA A 84 -0.27 -2.44 -5.45
N VAL A 85 1.07 -2.42 -5.51
CA VAL A 85 1.82 -1.54 -6.41
C VAL A 85 2.55 -2.44 -7.40
N LEU A 86 2.20 -2.37 -8.69
CA LEU A 86 2.69 -3.27 -9.73
C LEU A 86 3.20 -2.47 -10.93
N HIS A 87 4.24 -2.99 -11.60
CA HIS A 87 4.78 -2.38 -12.84
C HIS A 87 3.83 -2.56 -14.04
N THR A 88 3.32 -3.78 -14.23
CA THR A 88 2.37 -4.13 -15.27
C THR A 88 1.24 -4.94 -14.67
N GLY A 89 0.19 -5.19 -15.45
CA GLY A 89 -0.76 -6.25 -15.11
C GLY A 89 -0.02 -7.55 -14.83
N TYR A 90 -0.37 -8.22 -13.74
CA TYR A 90 0.18 -9.52 -13.40
C TYR A 90 -0.41 -10.57 -14.33
N ARG A 91 0.39 -11.57 -14.71
CA ARG A 91 -0.08 -12.65 -15.59
C ARG A 91 -1.02 -13.59 -14.83
N ASP A 92 -2.23 -13.76 -15.35
CA ASP A 92 -3.26 -14.68 -14.85
C ASP A 92 -2.88 -16.16 -15.02
N ASP A 93 -1.94 -16.46 -15.91
CA ASP A 93 -1.41 -17.80 -16.19
C ASP A 93 -0.51 -18.39 -15.10
N LEU A 94 -0.17 -17.63 -14.05
CA LEU A 94 0.72 -18.06 -12.98
C LEU A 94 0.05 -18.99 -11.95
N GLY A 95 -1.27 -19.17 -12.05
CA GLY A 95 -2.04 -20.05 -11.17
C GLY A 95 -1.98 -19.64 -9.70
N SER A 96 -2.24 -20.59 -8.79
CA SER A 96 -2.21 -20.33 -7.35
C SER A 96 -0.76 -20.22 -6.83
N ARG A 97 -0.42 -19.07 -6.23
CA ARG A 97 0.89 -18.83 -5.60
C ARG A 97 0.73 -18.43 -4.13
N ARG A 98 1.84 -18.42 -3.39
CA ARG A 98 1.85 -17.93 -2.00
C ARG A 98 2.05 -16.42 -1.99
N TRP A 99 1.15 -15.71 -1.31
CA TRP A 99 1.14 -14.27 -1.17
C TRP A 99 1.32 -13.90 0.29
N LYS A 100 2.13 -12.88 0.55
CA LYS A 100 2.28 -12.27 1.88
C LYS A 100 1.57 -10.94 1.89
N LEU A 101 0.77 -10.74 2.92
CA LEU A 101 -0.16 -9.65 3.05
C LEU A 101 0.14 -8.85 4.31
N ARG A 102 0.01 -7.54 4.22
CA ARG A 102 0.17 -6.60 5.33
C ARG A 102 -1.15 -5.90 5.58
N ARG A 103 -1.67 -5.93 6.81
CA ARG A 103 -2.89 -5.17 7.18
C ARG A 103 -2.65 -3.69 6.90
N ASN A 104 -3.67 -3.01 6.38
CA ASN A 104 -3.61 -1.59 6.11
C ASN A 104 -4.64 -0.77 6.91
N ASP A 105 -4.42 0.53 6.96
CA ASP A 105 -5.25 1.53 7.67
C ASP A 105 -6.65 1.73 7.07
N LEU A 106 -6.94 1.15 5.91
CA LEU A 106 -8.30 1.02 5.36
C LEU A 106 -9.05 -0.24 5.82
N GLY A 107 -8.44 -1.05 6.70
CA GLY A 107 -9.05 -2.28 7.24
C GLY A 107 -8.93 -3.49 6.32
N GLY A 108 -8.18 -3.39 5.23
CA GLY A 108 -7.88 -4.48 4.30
C GLY A 108 -6.42 -4.90 4.34
N PHE A 109 -5.91 -5.36 3.20
CA PHE A 109 -4.51 -5.77 3.05
C PHE A 109 -3.83 -5.11 1.86
N ASN A 110 -2.55 -4.79 2.05
CA ASN A 110 -1.58 -4.56 0.99
C ASN A 110 -0.92 -5.90 0.61
N LEU A 111 -0.83 -6.18 -0.68
CA LEU A 111 -0.04 -7.29 -1.24
C LEU A 111 1.41 -6.85 -1.37
N LEU A 112 2.31 -7.54 -0.68
CA LEU A 112 3.72 -7.14 -0.60
C LEU A 112 4.49 -7.55 -1.85
N GLY A 113 5.05 -6.57 -2.56
CA GLY A 113 5.97 -6.80 -3.67
C GLY A 113 7.28 -7.43 -3.20
N GLY A 114 7.87 -8.32 -4.01
CA GLY A 114 9.18 -8.93 -3.71
C GLY A 114 9.24 -9.76 -2.42
N ALA A 115 8.11 -10.07 -1.79
CA ALA A 115 8.06 -10.65 -0.46
C ALA A 115 8.40 -12.15 -0.40
N GLU A 116 8.83 -12.78 -1.49
CA GLU A 116 9.22 -14.20 -1.53
C GLU A 116 10.20 -14.54 -0.39
N ASN A 117 11.16 -13.63 -0.15
CA ASN A 117 12.19 -13.78 0.88
C ASN A 117 11.84 -13.18 2.25
N LEU A 118 10.67 -12.53 2.39
CA LEU A 118 10.27 -11.88 3.65
C LEU A 118 9.90 -12.92 4.70
N LYS A 119 10.76 -13.18 5.69
CA LYS A 119 10.53 -14.23 6.68
C LYS A 119 9.79 -13.74 7.93
N ASN A 120 9.93 -12.46 8.25
CA ASN A 120 9.46 -11.91 9.50
C ASN A 120 7.96 -11.68 9.48
N ARG A 121 7.28 -12.19 10.52
CA ARG A 121 5.88 -11.86 10.80
C ARG A 121 5.83 -10.56 11.57
N CYS A 122 4.76 -9.80 11.37
CA CYS A 122 4.55 -8.61 12.19
C CYS A 122 4.27 -9.04 13.64
N ALA A 123 4.67 -8.22 14.60
CA ALA A 123 4.22 -8.38 15.97
C ALA A 123 2.70 -8.18 16.03
N ASP A 124 2.05 -8.82 17.00
CA ASP A 124 0.58 -8.79 17.12
C ASP A 124 0.03 -7.36 17.32
N ASP A 125 0.82 -6.49 17.95
CA ASP A 125 0.52 -5.08 18.23
C ASP A 125 1.06 -4.10 17.16
N GLN A 126 1.68 -4.61 16.08
CA GLN A 126 2.17 -3.76 15.01
C GLN A 126 1.00 -2.98 14.38
N PRO A 127 1.06 -1.63 14.34
CA PRO A 127 0.00 -0.83 13.74
C PRO A 127 -0.16 -1.18 12.26
N PRO A 128 -1.35 -1.08 11.65
CA PRO A 128 -1.52 -1.30 10.20
C PRO A 128 -0.61 -0.39 9.38
N ALA A 129 -0.17 -0.87 8.21
CA ALA A 129 0.57 -0.05 7.27
C ALA A 129 -0.35 0.95 6.57
N THR A 130 0.21 2.02 5.98
CA THR A 130 -0.56 2.88 5.08
C THR A 130 -1.03 2.09 3.87
N ALA A 131 -2.31 2.20 3.52
CA ALA A 131 -2.85 1.62 2.31
C ALA A 131 -2.13 2.16 1.06
N TYR A 132 -1.87 1.28 0.08
CA TYR A 132 -1.25 1.72 -1.18
C TYR A 132 -2.15 2.60 -2.04
N ILE A 133 -3.46 2.58 -1.78
CA ILE A 133 -4.45 3.43 -2.42
C ILE A 133 -5.21 4.16 -1.32
N LYS A 134 -5.24 5.49 -1.40
CA LYS A 134 -6.09 6.33 -0.56
C LYS A 134 -7.18 6.95 -1.44
N PRO A 135 -8.44 6.51 -1.33
CA PRO A 135 -9.53 7.13 -2.07
C PRO A 135 -9.63 8.64 -1.77
N PRO A 136 -9.87 9.48 -2.79
CA PRO A 136 -10.23 10.88 -2.58
C PRO A 136 -11.47 11.02 -1.71
N ASP A 137 -11.65 12.18 -1.09
CA ASP A 137 -12.81 12.46 -0.25
C ASP A 137 -14.13 12.21 -1.02
N GLY A 138 -15.03 11.46 -0.39
CA GLY A 138 -16.31 11.08 -0.98
C GLY A 138 -16.26 9.93 -1.99
N GLN A 139 -15.10 9.33 -2.24
CA GLN A 139 -14.95 8.16 -3.12
C GLN A 139 -14.63 6.88 -2.34
N THR A 140 -15.02 5.75 -2.91
CA THR A 140 -14.71 4.41 -2.40
C THR A 140 -13.64 3.71 -3.25
N LEU A 141 -13.07 2.61 -2.74
CA LEU A 141 -12.22 1.73 -3.55
C LEU A 141 -12.98 1.17 -4.76
N GLU A 142 -14.29 0.91 -4.64
CA GLU A 142 -15.08 0.43 -5.77
C GLU A 142 -15.30 1.52 -6.83
N ASP A 143 -15.40 2.80 -6.45
CA ASP A 143 -15.43 3.91 -7.40
C ASP A 143 -14.13 3.98 -8.20
N LEU A 144 -12.98 3.88 -7.52
CA LEU A 144 -11.68 3.84 -8.17
C LEU A 144 -11.56 2.63 -9.12
N ARG A 145 -12.05 1.47 -8.70
CA ARG A 145 -12.08 0.25 -9.51
C ARG A 145 -12.94 0.43 -10.76
N ARG A 146 -14.15 0.98 -10.60
CA ARG A 146 -15.05 1.25 -11.72
C ARG A 146 -14.40 2.22 -12.72
N MET A 147 -13.79 3.31 -12.25
CA MET A 147 -13.08 4.26 -13.12
C MET A 147 -11.90 3.61 -13.85
N GLY A 148 -11.11 2.77 -13.17
CA GLY A 148 -10.02 2.01 -13.79
C GLY A 148 -10.52 1.11 -14.92
N ARG A 149 -11.52 0.27 -14.67
CA ARG A 149 -12.15 -0.57 -15.71
C ARG A 149 -12.66 0.28 -16.88
N GLU A 150 -13.43 1.32 -16.58
CA GLU A 150 -13.96 2.21 -17.62
C GLU A 150 -12.88 2.88 -18.46
N HIS A 151 -11.73 3.23 -17.89
CA HIS A 151 -10.65 3.91 -18.60
C HIS A 151 -9.82 2.93 -19.46
N TYR A 152 -9.46 1.77 -18.89
CA TYR A 152 -8.53 0.84 -19.53
C TYR A 152 -9.20 -0.24 -20.39
N ASP A 153 -10.45 -0.62 -20.10
CA ASP A 153 -11.17 -1.60 -20.93
C ASP A 153 -11.63 -1.00 -22.27
N ARG A 154 -11.76 0.32 -22.38
CA ARG A 154 -12.12 0.99 -23.65
C ARG A 154 -10.98 0.97 -24.70
N ASN A 155 -9.77 0.65 -24.27
CA ASN A 155 -8.56 0.71 -25.10
C ASN A 155 -8.02 -0.69 -25.46
N ASN A 156 -8.72 -1.76 -25.08
CA ASN A 156 -8.46 -3.16 -25.49
C ASN A 156 -9.59 -3.66 -26.39
#